data_AF-A0A9W8MBI8-F1
#
_entry.id   AF-A0A9W8MBI8-F1
#
_cell.length_a   1.000
_cell.length_b   1.000
_cell.length_c   1.000
_cell.angle_alpha   90.00
_cell.angle_beta   90.00
_cell.angle_gamma   90.00
#
_symmetry.space_group_name_H-M   'P 1'
#
loop_
_entity.id
_entity.type
_entity.pdbx_description
1 polymer ?
#
loop_
_entity_poly.entity_id
_entity_poly.type
_entity_poly.pdbx_seq_one_letter_code
_entity_poly.pdbx_strand_id
1 'polypeptide(L)'
;MTQRLHQLESQHTQPSNSTASHKDQGNVVRGLKAAINNPRVSEEAKQRDIERLQEMGEYEGAPAQEDSEHHNRVLGGYKATLSNPRTSEAAKEHAQQVLEESGQA
;
A
#
# COMPACT_ATOMS: atom_id res chain seq x y z
N MET A 1 63.52 27.96 15.76
CA MET A 1 62.39 27.26 16.41
C MET A 1 61.10 27.93 15.98
N THR A 2 60.55 27.52 14.84
CA THR A 2 59.31 28.08 14.29
C THR A 2 58.58 27.00 13.53
N GLN A 3 57.38 26.66 14.03
CA GLN A 3 56.16 26.21 13.33
C GLN A 3 55.27 25.62 14.43
N ARG A 4 54.45 26.43 15.11
CA ARG A 4 53.15 26.98 14.67
C ARG A 4 52.14 25.86 14.37
N LEU A 5 51.40 25.52 15.42
CA LEU A 5 50.00 25.10 15.45
C LEU A 5 49.34 25.03 14.07
N HIS A 6 49.07 23.82 13.61
CA HIS A 6 47.95 23.52 12.71
C HIS A 6 47.12 22.42 13.34
N GLN A 7 46.33 22.86 14.31
CA GLN A 7 45.02 22.28 14.56
C GLN A 7 44.12 22.80 13.45
N LEU A 8 43.77 21.94 12.49
CA LEU A 8 42.65 22.19 11.57
C LEU A 8 41.86 20.90 11.44
N GLU A 9 40.70 20.96 12.08
CA GLU A 9 39.49 20.17 11.91
C GLU A 9 39.41 19.35 10.62
N SER A 10 39.54 18.04 10.75
CA SER A 10 38.81 17.09 9.89
C SER A 10 37.45 16.80 10.53
N GLN A 11 36.65 17.85 10.74
CA GLN A 11 35.21 17.72 10.88
C GLN A 11 34.71 17.33 9.49
N HIS A 12 34.60 16.03 9.22
CA HIS A 12 33.95 15.52 8.03
C HIS A 12 32.47 15.93 8.12
N THR A 13 32.16 17.07 7.54
CA THR A 13 30.82 17.64 7.42
C THR A 13 29.93 16.63 6.72
N GLN A 14 29.14 15.89 7.48
CA GLN A 14 27.95 15.24 6.96
C GLN A 14 26.98 16.36 6.54
N PRO A 15 26.52 16.40 5.28
CA PRO A 15 25.41 17.28 4.93
C PRO A 15 24.17 16.78 5.68
N SER A 16 23.79 17.49 6.75
CA SER A 16 22.59 17.22 7.55
C SER A 16 21.34 17.62 6.78
N ASN A 17 20.96 16.80 5.82
CA ASN A 17 19.69 16.92 5.11
C ASN A 17 18.55 16.25 5.91
N SER A 18 18.41 16.62 7.18
CA SER A 18 17.53 15.97 8.17
C SER A 18 16.04 16.02 7.81
N THR A 19 15.64 16.93 6.91
CA THR A 19 14.25 17.08 6.43
C THR A 19 13.91 16.21 5.22
N ALA A 20 14.91 15.67 4.51
CA ALA A 20 14.69 14.77 3.38
C ALA A 20 14.35 13.35 3.87
N SER A 21 15.12 12.87 4.86
CA SER A 21 15.04 11.49 5.37
C SER A 21 13.63 11.06 5.81
N HIS A 22 12.83 11.94 6.44
CA HIS A 22 11.46 11.60 6.85
C HIS A 22 10.48 11.52 5.67
N LYS A 23 10.62 12.39 4.67
CA LYS A 23 9.77 12.35 3.46
C LYS A 23 10.12 11.13 2.61
N ASP A 24 11.40 10.77 2.56
CA ASP A 24 11.90 9.61 1.84
C ASP A 24 11.33 8.32 2.43
N GLN A 25 11.28 8.18 3.76
CA GLN A 25 10.66 7.03 4.42
C GLN A 25 9.20 6.85 4.03
N GLY A 26 8.38 7.91 4.10
CA GLY A 26 6.97 7.83 3.71
C GLY A 26 6.77 7.53 2.22
N ASN A 27 7.67 7.97 1.35
CA ASN A 27 7.65 7.62 -0.08
C ASN A 27 8.04 6.15 -0.31
N VAL A 28 9.07 5.67 0.39
CA VAL A 28 9.52 4.27 0.34
C VAL A 28 8.41 3.34 0.82
N VAL A 29 7.78 3.64 1.96
CA VAL A 29 6.65 2.86 2.50
C VAL A 29 5.51 2.76 1.48
N ARG A 30 5.15 3.88 0.85
CA ARG A 30 4.12 3.90 -0.21
C ARG A 30 4.52 3.06 -1.43
N GLY A 31 5.78 3.13 -1.86
CA GLY A 31 6.28 2.34 -2.99
C GLY A 31 6.26 0.84 -2.70
N LEU A 32 6.71 0.42 -1.52
CA LEU A 32 6.70 -0.98 -1.07
C LEU A 32 5.25 -1.50 -0.96
N LYS A 33 4.33 -0.71 -0.37
CA LYS A 33 2.90 -1.06 -0.33
C LYS A 33 2.31 -1.22 -1.74
N ALA A 34 2.71 -0.39 -2.70
CA ALA A 34 2.26 -0.53 -4.08
C ALA A 34 2.82 -1.77 -4.77
N ALA A 35 4.08 -2.13 -4.51
CA ALA A 35 4.71 -3.33 -5.07
C ALA A 35 4.06 -4.61 -4.55
N ILE A 36 3.70 -4.66 -3.26
CA ILE A 36 3.00 -5.79 -2.64
C ILE A 36 1.66 -6.09 -3.33
N ASN A 37 0.89 -5.06 -3.67
CA ASN A 37 -0.41 -5.23 -4.33
C ASN A 37 -0.31 -5.40 -5.85
N ASN A 38 0.88 -5.29 -6.45
CA ASN A 38 1.05 -5.41 -7.88
C ASN A 38 1.08 -6.89 -8.32
N PRO A 39 0.12 -7.38 -9.12
CA PRO A 39 0.09 -8.78 -9.56
C PRO A 39 1.25 -9.15 -10.51
N ARG A 40 1.98 -8.16 -11.03
CA ARG A 40 3.17 -8.37 -11.88
C ARG A 40 4.46 -8.57 -11.07
N VAL A 41 4.42 -8.38 -9.76
CA VAL A 41 5.57 -8.57 -8.87
C VAL A 41 5.55 -10.01 -8.35
N SER A 42 6.71 -10.64 -8.25
CA SER A 42 6.81 -12.03 -7.77
C SER A 42 6.55 -12.10 -6.25
N GLU A 43 6.07 -13.24 -5.79
CA GLU A 43 5.77 -13.46 -4.36
C GLU A 43 7.01 -13.27 -3.48
N GLU A 44 8.20 -13.66 -3.95
CA GLU A 44 9.45 -13.44 -3.19
C GLU A 44 9.79 -11.96 -3.07
N ALA A 45 9.51 -11.15 -4.10
CA ALA A 45 9.72 -9.71 -4.04
C ALA A 45 8.71 -9.03 -3.11
N LYS A 46 7.43 -9.43 -3.17
CA LYS A 46 6.41 -8.94 -2.22
C LYS A 46 6.78 -9.27 -0.78
N GLN A 47 7.27 -10.48 -0.53
CA GLN A 47 7.68 -10.89 0.82
C GLN A 47 8.81 -10.02 1.37
N ARG A 48 9.82 -9.70 0.55
CA ARG A 48 10.90 -8.79 0.93
C ARG A 48 10.40 -7.38 1.22
N ASP A 49 9.46 -6.89 0.42
CA ASP A 49 8.85 -5.57 0.63
C ASP A 49 8.03 -5.54 1.92
N ILE A 50 7.34 -6.63 2.27
CA ILE A 50 6.64 -6.80 3.55
C ILE A 50 7.64 -6.75 4.72
N GLU A 51 8.71 -7.53 4.66
CA GLU A 51 9.76 -7.54 5.70
C GLU A 51 10.34 -6.14 5.90
N ARG A 52 10.57 -5.42 4.80
CA ARG A 52 11.10 -4.05 4.84
C ARG A 52 10.12 -3.06 5.50
N LEU A 53 8.83 -3.21 5.25
CA LEU A 53 7.80 -2.39 5.90
C LEU A 53 7.64 -2.75 7.39
N GLN A 54 7.79 -4.01 7.76
CA GLN A 54 7.78 -4.46 9.16
C GLN A 54 8.97 -3.89 9.95
N GLU A 55 10.17 -3.89 9.35
CA GLU A 55 11.36 -3.28 9.93
C GLU A 55 11.17 -1.77 10.17
N MET A 56 10.43 -1.09 9.29
CA MET A 56 10.07 0.32 9.43
C MET A 56 8.93 0.56 10.43
N GLY A 57 8.30 -0.48 10.99
CA GLY A 57 7.14 -0.37 11.87
C GLY A 57 5.86 0.11 11.16
N GLU A 58 5.81 0.02 9.83
CA GLU A 58 4.73 0.55 8.98
C GLU A 58 3.78 -0.54 8.45
N TYR A 59 4.03 -1.80 8.86
CA TYR A 59 3.28 -2.98 8.47
C TYR A 59 2.74 -3.73 9.69
N GLU A 60 1.65 -3.23 10.24
CA GLU A 60 0.88 -3.92 11.27
C GLU A 60 -0.23 -4.74 10.62
N GLY A 61 0.09 -5.97 10.21
CA GLY A 61 -0.92 -6.99 9.93
C GLY A 61 -1.26 -7.25 8.46
N ALA A 62 -0.96 -8.49 8.06
CA ALA A 62 -1.52 -9.31 6.98
C ALA A 62 -1.91 -8.67 5.62
N PRO A 63 -1.34 -9.12 4.48
CA PRO A 63 -1.81 -8.78 3.13
C PRO A 63 -3.14 -9.50 2.79
N ALA A 64 -4.19 -9.31 3.60
CA ALA A 64 -5.44 -10.07 3.49
C ALA A 64 -6.68 -9.20 3.20
N GLN A 65 -6.54 -7.87 3.10
CA GLN A 65 -7.69 -6.97 3.03
C GLN A 65 -8.11 -6.53 1.63
N GLU A 66 -7.29 -6.67 0.57
CA GLU A 66 -7.66 -6.17 -0.76
C GLU A 66 -8.70 -7.03 -1.49
N ASP A 67 -8.63 -8.36 -1.39
CA ASP A 67 -9.66 -9.23 -1.98
C ASP A 67 -11.02 -8.90 -1.35
N SER A 68 -11.01 -8.66 -0.03
CA SER A 68 -12.20 -8.24 0.72
C SER A 68 -12.70 -6.87 0.28
N GLU A 69 -11.85 -5.84 0.11
CA GLU A 69 -12.30 -4.50 -0.29
C GLU A 69 -12.82 -4.43 -1.73
N HIS A 70 -12.12 -5.07 -2.67
CA HIS A 70 -12.57 -5.15 -4.06
C HIS A 70 -13.90 -5.91 -4.13
N HIS A 71 -14.00 -7.05 -3.42
CA HIS A 71 -15.23 -7.81 -3.33
C HIS A 71 -16.37 -6.98 -2.74
N ASN A 72 -16.17 -6.28 -1.62
CA ASN A 72 -17.18 -5.41 -1.01
C ASN A 72 -17.66 -4.29 -1.95
N ARG A 73 -16.75 -3.66 -2.72
CA ARG A 73 -17.13 -2.65 -3.72
C ARG A 73 -17.97 -3.25 -4.86
N VAL A 74 -17.60 -4.42 -5.34
CA VAL A 74 -18.34 -5.14 -6.39
C VAL A 74 -19.76 -5.48 -5.91
N LEU A 75 -19.90 -6.05 -4.70
CA LEU A 75 -21.20 -6.35 -4.10
C LEU A 75 -22.05 -5.09 -3.90
N GLY A 76 -21.43 -3.97 -3.49
CA GLY A 76 -22.12 -2.67 -3.42
C GLY A 76 -22.70 -2.22 -4.77
N GLY A 77 -21.97 -2.46 -5.87
CA GLY A 77 -22.45 -2.18 -7.23
C GLY A 77 -23.65 -3.04 -7.64
N TYR A 78 -23.65 -4.33 -7.29
CA TYR A 78 -24.79 -5.21 -7.53
C TYR A 78 -26.03 -4.78 -6.71
N LYS A 79 -25.85 -4.37 -5.45
CA LYS A 79 -26.95 -3.81 -4.63
C LYS A 79 -27.53 -2.54 -5.24
N ALA A 80 -26.68 -1.66 -5.77
CA ALA A 80 -27.12 -0.47 -6.49
C ALA A 80 -27.90 -0.83 -7.77
N THR A 81 -27.50 -1.89 -8.47
CA THR A 81 -28.18 -2.39 -9.69
C THR A 81 -29.60 -2.86 -9.39
N LEU A 82 -29.82 -3.54 -8.24
CA LEU A 82 -31.15 -3.95 -7.78
C LEU A 82 -32.06 -2.75 -7.47
N SER A 83 -31.51 -1.71 -6.84
CA SER A 83 -32.29 -0.52 -6.42
C SER A 83 -32.55 0.47 -7.55
N ASN A 84 -31.81 0.39 -8.65
CA ASN A 84 -31.95 1.32 -9.77
C ASN A 84 -33.24 1.01 -10.55
N PRO A 85 -34.18 1.97 -10.72
CA PRO A 85 -35.38 1.75 -11.53
C PRO A 85 -35.11 1.70 -13.04
N ARG A 86 -33.91 2.12 -13.49
CA ARG A 86 -33.52 2.13 -14.92
C ARG A 86 -32.76 0.89 -15.38
N THR A 87 -32.46 -0.05 -14.49
CA THR A 87 -31.81 -1.32 -14.86
C THR A 87 -32.84 -2.34 -15.33
N SER A 88 -32.45 -3.19 -16.28
CA SER A 88 -33.30 -4.25 -16.82
C SER A 88 -33.51 -5.38 -15.80
N GLU A 89 -34.61 -6.13 -15.95
CA GLU A 89 -34.92 -7.26 -15.06
C GLU A 89 -33.81 -8.33 -15.09
N ALA A 90 -33.33 -8.71 -16.28
CA ALA A 90 -32.22 -9.66 -16.41
C ALA A 90 -30.94 -9.21 -15.68
N ALA A 91 -30.64 -7.91 -15.66
CA ALA A 91 -29.47 -7.39 -14.93
C ALA A 91 -29.68 -7.44 -13.41
N LYS A 92 -30.91 -7.27 -12.95
CA LYS A 92 -31.27 -7.40 -11.54
C LYS A 92 -31.22 -8.85 -11.07
N GLU A 93 -31.75 -9.79 -11.86
CA GLU A 93 -31.66 -11.22 -11.56
C GLU A 93 -30.19 -11.67 -11.41
N HIS A 94 -29.33 -11.26 -12.35
CA HIS A 94 -27.90 -11.56 -12.26
C HIS A 94 -27.25 -10.91 -11.03
N ALA A 95 -27.56 -9.64 -10.75
CA ALA A 95 -27.05 -8.96 -9.56
C ALA A 95 -27.50 -9.65 -8.26
N GLN A 96 -28.73 -10.17 -8.21
CA GLN A 96 -29.26 -10.92 -7.08
C GLN A 96 -28.53 -12.25 -6.89
N GLN A 97 -28.32 -13.02 -7.95
CA GLN A 97 -27.58 -14.29 -7.89
C GLN A 97 -26.16 -14.10 -7.33
N VAL A 98 -25.43 -13.09 -7.78
CA VAL A 98 -24.06 -12.83 -7.28
C VAL A 98 -24.09 -12.44 -5.80
N LEU A 99 -25.11 -11.69 -5.35
CA LEU A 99 -25.26 -11.34 -3.94
C LEU A 99 -25.60 -12.55 -3.07
N GLU A 100 -26.45 -13.47 -3.54
CA GLU A 100 -26.77 -14.73 -2.87
C GLU A 100 -25.53 -15.62 -2.74
N GLU A 101 -24.76 -15.79 -3.82
CA GLU A 101 -23.52 -16.58 -3.82
C GLU A 101 -22.47 -16.03 -2.85
N SER A 102 -22.41 -14.71 -2.71
CA SER A 102 -21.53 -14.02 -1.75
C SER A 102 -22.06 -13.99 -0.30
N GLY A 103 -23.26 -14.52 -0.04
CA GLY A 103 -23.90 -14.50 1.28
C GLY A 103 -24.39 -13.11 1.73
N GLN A 104 -24.68 -12.20 0.79
CA GLN A 104 -25.14 -10.83 1.04
C GLN A 104 -26.62 -10.56 0.68
N ALA A 105 -27.38 -11.61 0.36
CA ALA A 105 -28.80 -11.54 0.00
C ALA A 105 -29.74 -11.40 1.21
#